data_AF-A0A7V9T5L1-F1
#
_entry.id   AF-A0A7V9T5L1-F1
#
_cell.length_a   1.000
_cell.length_b   1.000
_cell.length_c   1.000
_cell.angle_alpha   90.00
_cell.angle_beta   90.00
_cell.angle_gamma   90.00
#
_symmetry.space_group_name_H-M   'P 1'
#
loop_
_entity.id
_entity.type
_entity.pdbx_description
1 polymer ?
#
loop_
_entity_poly.entity_id
_entity_poly.type
_entity_poly.pdbx_seq_one_letter_code
_entity_poly.pdbx_strand_id
1 'polypeptide(L)'
;MPPVAEPGLRSVLGKPGYRRLWAARTVSQAGDIAQFTTVALLVFELTGSGVGVSGVVLAEIAPVLLLAPLAGPLVDRLPRVQVMLGADLVRLLLAATLAMWHTDVAAV
;
A
#
# COMPACT_ATOMS: atom_id res chain seq x y z
N MET A 1 32.95 -20.22 -11.52
CA MET A 1 31.58 -20.22 -10.95
C MET A 1 30.65 -20.72 -12.05
N PRO A 2 29.92 -21.84 -11.88
CA PRO A 2 28.90 -22.22 -12.86
C PRO A 2 27.74 -21.21 -12.87
N PRO A 3 27.09 -20.95 -14.02
CA PRO A 3 25.94 -20.06 -14.08
C PRO A 3 24.78 -20.66 -13.28
N VAL A 4 24.29 -19.92 -12.28
CA VAL A 4 23.04 -20.27 -11.58
C VAL A 4 21.93 -20.12 -12.61
N ALA A 5 21.26 -21.22 -12.97
CA ALA A 5 20.09 -21.14 -13.83
C ALA A 5 19.04 -20.27 -13.12
N GLU A 6 18.82 -19.06 -13.65
CA GLU A 6 17.83 -18.11 -13.12
C GLU A 6 16.46 -18.81 -13.08
N PRO A 7 15.84 -18.94 -11.90
CA PRO A 7 14.56 -19.63 -11.79
C PRO A 7 13.51 -18.91 -12.65
N GLY A 8 13.05 -19.57 -13.72
CA GLY A 8 12.05 -19.00 -14.62
C GLY A 8 10.73 -18.70 -13.92
N LEU A 9 9.95 -17.74 -14.43
CA LEU A 9 8.69 -17.27 -13.84
C LEU A 9 7.73 -18.41 -13.43
N ARG A 10 7.63 -19.45 -14.27
CA ARG A 10 6.80 -20.64 -14.00
C ARG A 10 7.25 -21.42 -12.76
N SER A 11 8.56 -21.47 -12.49
CA SER A 11 9.13 -22.14 -11.31
C SER A 11 8.85 -21.37 -10.01
N VAL A 12 8.79 -20.04 -10.06
CA VAL A 12 8.51 -19.17 -8.91
C VAL A 12 7.01 -19.23 -8.59
N LEU A 13 6.16 -19.13 -9.62
CA LEU A 13 4.72 -19.34 -9.48
C LEU A 13 4.35 -20.78 -9.10
N GLY A 14 5.22 -21.76 -9.33
CA GLY A 14 5.01 -23.13 -8.83
C GLY A 14 4.98 -23.22 -7.29
N LYS A 15 5.55 -22.24 -6.58
CA LYS A 15 5.63 -22.25 -5.10
C LYS A 15 4.32 -21.72 -4.48
N PRO A 16 3.60 -22.53 -3.68
CA PRO A 16 2.30 -22.14 -3.10
C PRO A 16 2.35 -20.87 -2.25
N GLY A 17 3.43 -20.70 -1.46
CA GLY A 17 3.61 -19.50 -0.62
C GLY A 17 3.78 -18.22 -1.45
N TYR A 18 4.54 -18.29 -2.54
CA TYR A 18 4.74 -17.15 -3.44
C TYR A 18 3.44 -16.78 -4.17
N ARG A 19 2.68 -17.77 -4.65
CA ARG A 19 1.37 -17.52 -5.29
C ARG A 19 0.41 -16.77 -4.37
N ARG A 20 0.33 -17.15 -3.10
CA ARG A 20 -0.52 -16.47 -2.11
C ARG A 20 -0.08 -15.04 -1.88
N LEU A 21 1.22 -14.82 -1.69
CA LEU A 21 1.77 -13.47 -1.52
C LEU A 21 1.52 -12.61 -2.77
N TRP A 22 1.77 -13.16 -3.96
CA TRP A 22 1.56 -12.46 -5.22
C TRP A 22 0.10 -12.05 -5.39
N ALA A 23 -0.84 -12.98 -5.22
CA ALA A 23 -2.26 -12.67 -5.32
C ALA A 23 -2.71 -11.63 -4.28
N ALA A 24 -2.31 -11.80 -3.02
CA ALA A 24 -2.65 -10.85 -1.95
C ALA A 24 -2.09 -9.45 -2.23
N ARG A 25 -0.85 -9.37 -2.72
CA ARG A 25 -0.22 -8.10 -3.08
C ARG A 25 -0.90 -7.45 -4.28
N THR A 26 -1.22 -8.21 -5.33
CA THR A 26 -1.91 -7.70 -6.52
C THR A 26 -3.28 -7.13 -6.16
N VAL A 27 -4.09 -7.87 -5.38
CA VAL A 27 -5.40 -7.40 -4.93
C VAL A 27 -5.27 -6.15 -4.07
N SER A 28 -4.30 -6.11 -3.14
CA SER A 28 -4.07 -4.94 -2.30
C SER A 28 -3.66 -3.72 -3.14
N GLN A 29 -2.74 -3.90 -4.10
CA GLN A 29 -2.28 -2.83 -4.97
C GLN A 29 -3.42 -2.26 -5.83
N ALA A 30 -4.33 -3.11 -6.31
CA ALA A 30 -5.50 -2.66 -7.05
C ALA A 30 -6.44 -1.82 -6.18
N GLY A 31 -6.65 -2.23 -4.92
CA GLY A 31 -7.41 -1.46 -3.94
C GLY A 31 -6.77 -0.10 -3.64
N ASP A 32 -5.45 -0.07 -3.46
CA ASP A 32 -4.72 1.18 -3.19
C ASP A 32 -4.88 2.18 -4.36
N ILE A 33 -4.78 1.71 -5.61
CA ILE A 33 -4.99 2.56 -6.81
C ILE A 33 -6.42 3.10 -6.88
N ALA A 34 -7.42 2.24 -6.62
CA ALA A 34 -8.82 2.64 -6.63
C ALA A 34 -9.12 3.66 -5.52
N GLN A 35 -8.59 3.44 -4.33
CA GLN A 35 -8.71 4.35 -3.19
C GLN A 35 -8.11 5.72 -3.52
N PHE A 36 -6.87 5.75 -4.00
CA PHE A 36 -6.19 6.99 -4.37
C PHE A 36 -6.98 7.76 -5.43
N THR A 37 -7.42 7.07 -6.49
CA THR A 37 -8.20 7.68 -7.57
C THR A 37 -9.50 8.28 -7.04
N THR A 38 -10.21 7.55 -6.17
CA THR A 38 -11.47 8.01 -5.57
C THR A 38 -11.26 9.26 -4.73
N VAL A 39 -10.25 9.27 -3.86
CA VAL A 39 -9.95 10.43 -3.00
C VAL A 39 -9.52 11.64 -3.85
N ALA A 40 -8.67 11.44 -4.86
CA ALA A 40 -8.23 12.50 -5.75
C ALA A 40 -9.41 13.14 -6.51
N LEU A 41 -10.32 12.33 -7.05
CA LEU A 41 -11.53 12.80 -7.73
C LEU A 41 -12.47 13.52 -6.76
N LEU A 42 -12.72 12.96 -5.57
CA LEU A 42 -13.58 13.59 -4.57
C LEU A 42 -13.05 14.97 -4.15
N VAL A 43 -11.76 15.09 -3.88
CA VAL A 43 -11.15 16.38 -3.53
C VAL A 43 -11.27 17.36 -4.68
N PHE A 44 -11.11 16.91 -5.92
CA PHE A 44 -11.31 17.77 -7.08
C PHE A 44 -12.78 18.23 -7.22
N GLU A 45 -13.74 17.34 -7.04
CA GLU A 45 -15.18 17.67 -7.08
C GLU A 45 -15.56 18.69 -6.00
N LEU A 46 -15.02 18.54 -4.78
CA LEU A 46 -15.31 19.42 -3.66
C LEU A 46 -14.62 20.79 -3.76
N THR A 47 -13.41 20.85 -4.31
CA THR A 47 -12.58 22.07 -4.31
C THR A 47 -12.51 22.79 -5.65
N GLY A 48 -12.82 22.09 -6.75
CA GLY A 48 -12.62 22.55 -8.13
C GLY A 48 -11.16 22.84 -8.49
N SER A 49 -10.18 22.45 -7.67
CA SER A 49 -8.79 22.90 -7.78
C SER A 49 -7.79 21.76 -7.85
N GLY A 50 -6.88 21.83 -8.83
CA GLY A 50 -5.75 20.91 -8.94
C GLY A 50 -4.75 20.99 -7.78
N VAL A 51 -4.77 22.09 -7.00
CA VAL A 51 -3.94 22.22 -5.79
C VAL A 51 -4.43 21.31 -4.66
N GLY A 52 -5.75 21.08 -4.55
CA GLY A 52 -6.29 20.10 -3.61
C GLY A 52 -5.83 18.69 -3.94
N VAL A 53 -5.86 18.34 -5.23
CA VAL A 53 -5.40 17.04 -5.75
C VAL A 53 -3.89 16.85 -5.51
N SER A 54 -3.06 17.87 -5.73
CA SER A 54 -1.63 17.77 -5.44
C SER A 54 -1.35 17.62 -3.94
N GLY A 55 -2.21 18.17 -3.08
CA GLY A 55 -2.19 17.91 -1.64
C GLY A 55 -2.40 16.44 -1.30
N VAL A 56 -3.34 15.76 -1.95
CA VAL A 56 -3.57 14.31 -1.80
C VAL A 56 -2.33 13.52 -2.23
N VAL A 57 -1.75 13.86 -3.38
CA VAL A 57 -0.52 13.23 -3.89
C VAL A 57 0.63 13.39 -2.88
N LEU A 58 0.81 14.60 -2.34
CA LEU A 58 1.83 14.87 -1.32
C LEU A 58 1.59 14.05 -0.05
N ALA A 59 0.35 13.93 0.40
CA ALA A 59 -0.01 13.14 1.57
C ALA A 59 0.30 11.64 1.39
N GLU A 60 0.25 11.12 0.16
CA GLU A 60 0.64 9.74 -0.14
C GLU A 60 2.17 9.56 -0.20
N ILE A 61 2.88 10.49 -0.82
CA ILE A 61 4.33 10.36 -1.06
C ILE A 61 5.15 10.71 0.18
N ALA A 62 4.76 11.74 0.94
CA ALA A 62 5.55 12.26 2.05
C ALA A 62 5.87 11.20 3.12
N PRO A 63 4.93 10.36 3.60
CA PRO A 63 5.24 9.33 4.57
C PRO A 63 6.30 8.34 4.07
N VAL A 64 6.21 7.93 2.80
CA VAL A 64 7.19 7.01 2.21
C VAL A 64 8.57 7.67 2.17
N LEU A 65 8.68 8.91 1.70
CA LEU A 65 9.96 9.61 1.63
C LEU A 65 10.59 9.83 3.01
N LEU A 66 9.78 10.17 4.00
CA LEU A 66 10.26 10.46 5.36
C LEU A 66 10.62 9.17 6.12
N LEU A 67 9.87 8.09 5.93
CA LEU A 67 10.02 6.86 6.70
C LEU A 67 10.94 5.83 6.03
N ALA A 68 11.05 5.80 4.70
CA ALA A 68 11.87 4.80 3.98
C ALA A 68 13.35 4.77 4.43
N PRO A 69 14.05 5.91 4.64
CA PRO A 69 15.43 5.89 5.12
C PRO A 69 15.59 5.28 6.52
N LEU A 70 14.58 5.45 7.37
CA LEU A 70 14.55 4.91 8.73
C LEU A 70 14.10 3.44 8.75
N ALA A 71 13.22 3.07 7.82
CA ALA A 71 12.65 1.74 7.74
C ALA A 71 13.68 0.68 7.33
N GLY A 72 14.63 0.98 6.44
CA GLY A 72 15.62 0.02 5.96
C GLY A 72 16.40 -0.66 7.10
N PRO A 73 17.19 0.09 7.90
CA PRO A 73 17.95 -0.48 9.01
C PRO A 73 17.10 -1.19 10.07
N LEU A 74 15.84 -0.76 10.24
CA LEU A 74 14.91 -1.34 11.20
C LEU A 74 14.36 -2.69 10.73
N VAL A 75 13.94 -2.78 9.46
CA VAL A 75 13.37 -4.01 8.89
C VAL A 75 14.45 -5.07 8.66
N ASP A 76 15.70 -4.66 8.40
CA ASP A 76 16.83 -5.59 8.24
C ASP A 76 17.13 -6.39 9.52
N ARG A 77 16.75 -5.87 10.69
CA ARG A 77 17.00 -6.50 11.99
C ARG A 77 15.82 -7.30 12.53
N LEU A 78 14.65 -7.19 11.92
CA LEU A 78 13.41 -7.77 12.43
C LEU A 78 12.96 -8.99 11.61
N PRO A 79 12.18 -9.91 12.21
CA PRO A 79 11.59 -11.01 11.46
C PRO A 79 10.62 -10.50 10.38
N ARG A 80 11.03 -10.58 9.11
CA ARG A 80 10.28 -10.12 7.92
C ARG A 80 8.78 -10.43 7.92
N VAL A 81 8.38 -11.64 8.32
CA VAL A 81 6.96 -12.05 8.35
C VAL A 81 6.17 -11.29 9.40
N GLN A 82 6.76 -11.05 10.58
CA GLN A 82 6.09 -10.30 11.65
C GLN A 82 5.96 -8.82 11.28
N VAL A 83 6.99 -8.26 10.63
CA VAL A 83 6.94 -6.88 10.10
C VAL A 83 5.81 -6.73 9.08
N MET A 84 5.71 -7.66 8.12
CA MET A 84 4.65 -7.63 7.11
C MET A 84 3.25 -7.73 7.74
N LEU A 85 3.05 -8.67 8.67
CA LEU A 85 1.78 -8.81 9.39
C LEU A 85 1.43 -7.55 10.19
N GLY A 86 2.40 -6.99 10.93
CA GLY A 86 2.20 -5.76 11.70
C GLY A 86 1.83 -4.57 10.80
N ALA A 87 2.54 -4.39 9.68
CA ALA A 87 2.26 -3.34 8.73
C ALA A 87 0.87 -3.49 8.10
N ASP A 88 0.46 -4.69 7.70
CA ASP A 88 -0.86 -4.95 7.15
C ASP A 88 -1.99 -4.75 8.17
N LEU A 89 -1.76 -5.11 9.45
CA LEU A 89 -2.73 -4.84 10.52
C LEU A 89 -2.89 -3.34 10.78
N VAL A 90 -1.78 -2.59 10.85
CA VAL A 90 -1.83 -1.12 10.98
C VAL A 90 -2.56 -0.51 9.79
N ARG A 91 -2.27 -0.96 8.57
CA ARG A 91 -2.95 -0.50 7.36
C ARG A 91 -4.45 -0.79 7.40
N LEU A 92 -4.84 -1.99 7.81
CA LEU A 92 -6.25 -2.36 7.98
C LEU A 92 -6.94 -1.44 8.98
N LEU A 93 -6.31 -1.17 10.13
CA LEU A 93 -6.87 -0.29 11.15
C LEU A 93 -7.05 1.13 10.63
N LEU A 94 -6.06 1.69 9.93
CA LEU A 94 -6.14 3.04 9.35
C LEU A 94 -7.21 3.13 8.25
N ALA A 95 -7.32 2.11 7.40
CA ALA A 95 -8.36 2.06 6.37
C ALA A 95 -9.76 1.93 7.00
N ALA A 96 -9.91 1.09 8.03
CA ALA A 96 -11.16 0.93 8.76
C ALA A 96 -11.57 2.22 9.47
N THR A 97 -10.65 2.93 10.13
CA THR A 97 -10.96 4.20 10.80
C THR A 97 -11.38 5.26 9.79
N LEU A 98 -10.68 5.38 8.65
CA LEU A 98 -11.08 6.29 7.57
C LEU A 98 -12.47 5.95 7.02
N ALA A 99 -12.74 4.67 6.78
CA ALA A 99 -14.05 4.23 6.28
C ALA A 99 -15.18 4.54 7.27
N MET A 100 -14.97 4.27 8.56
CA MET A 100 -15.95 4.57 9.60
C MET A 100 -16.14 6.08 9.78
N TRP A 101 -15.06 6.87 9.78
CA TRP A 101 -15.14 8.33 9.90
C TRP A 101 -15.91 8.96 8.73
N HIS A 102 -15.77 8.42 7.51
CA HIS A 102 -16.49 8.95 6.35
C HIS A 102 -18.00 8.64 6.39
N THR A 103 -18.45 7.59 7.09
CA THR A 103 -19.90 7.32 7.19
C THR A 103 -20.69 8.42 7.90
N ASP A 104 -20.03 9.22 8.74
CA ASP A 104 -20.65 10.38 9.41
C ASP A 104 -20.79 11.61 8.48
N VAL A 105 -20.00 11.70 7.40
CA VAL A 105 -20.05 12.83 6.45
C VAL A 105 -21.15 12.67 5.41
N ALA A 106 -21.54 11.43 5.08
CA ALA A 106 -22.69 11.16 4.20
C ALA A 106 -24.05 11.30 4.90
N ALA A 107 -24.05 11.49 6.23
CA ALA A 107 -25.24 11.69 7.05
C ALA A 107 -25.57 13.17 7.32
N VAL A 108 -24.81 14.11 6.75
CA VAL A 108 -25.01 15.57 6.82
C VAL A 108 -25.18 16.13 5.42
#